data_AF-T0YHZ8-F1
#
_entry.id   AF-T0YHZ8-F1
#
_cell.length_a   1.000
_cell.length_b   1.000
_cell.length_c   1.000
_cell.angle_alpha   90.00
_cell.angle_beta   90.00
_cell.angle_gamma   90.00
#
_symmetry.space_group_name_H-M   'P 1'
#
loop_
_entity.id
_entity.type
_entity.pdbx_description
1 polymer ?
#
loop_
_entity_poly.entity_id
_entity_poly.type
_entity_poly.pdbx_seq_one_letter_code
_entity_poly.pdbx_strand_id
1 'polypeptide(L)'
;MNLLEVVTLPGEILSRKASQIVEIGDQIRDLAASMVELMYSSPGCVGLAANQVGHGESLFVLDVSSHKKTTTSHGLVVMLNPELIHVSDLETMREGCMSVP
;
A
#
# COMPACT_ATOMS: atom_id res chain seq x y z
N MET A 1 17.75 -8.81 -6.86
CA MET A 1 16.81 -7.67 -6.92
C MET A 1 15.74 -8.03 -7.91
N ASN A 2 14.56 -8.42 -7.43
CA ASN A 2 13.40 -8.66 -8.28
C ASN A 2 12.45 -7.49 -8.01
N LEU A 3 12.37 -6.53 -8.91
CA LEU A 3 11.43 -5.42 -8.75
C LEU A 3 10.02 -5.99 -8.84
N LEU A 4 9.18 -5.65 -7.87
CA LEU A 4 7.75 -5.92 -7.95
C LEU A 4 7.16 -5.13 -9.13
N GLU A 5 6.31 -5.78 -9.94
CA GLU A 5 5.59 -5.12 -11.02
C GLU A 5 4.22 -4.66 -10.54
N VAL A 6 3.82 -3.45 -10.94
CA VAL A 6 2.51 -2.93 -10.58
C VAL A 6 1.44 -3.47 -11.51
N VAL A 7 0.42 -4.10 -10.93
CA VAL A 7 -0.79 -4.52 -11.61
C VAL A 7 -1.67 -3.30 -11.87
N THR A 8 -2.03 -3.06 -13.13
CA THR A 8 -2.98 -2.00 -13.54
C THR A 8 -4.37 -2.57 -13.80
N LEU A 9 -5.40 -1.72 -13.75
CA LEU A 9 -6.73 -2.11 -14.20
C LEU A 9 -6.68 -2.60 -15.67
N PRO A 10 -7.44 -3.65 -16.03
CA PRO A 10 -8.49 -4.32 -15.25
C PRO A 10 -8.03 -5.56 -14.45
N GLY A 11 -6.79 -5.62 -13.96
CA GLY A 11 -6.25 -6.79 -13.26
C GLY A 11 -7.15 -7.34 -12.15
N GLU A 12 -7.55 -8.61 -12.25
CA GLU A 12 -8.61 -9.20 -11.41
C GLU A 12 -8.29 -9.14 -9.90
N ILE A 13 -7.01 -9.25 -9.53
CA ILE A 13 -6.58 -9.22 -8.13
C ILE A 13 -6.93 -7.90 -7.44
N LEU A 14 -7.04 -6.81 -8.18
CA LEU A 14 -7.40 -5.48 -7.66
C LEU A 14 -8.84 -5.43 -7.14
N SER A 15 -9.71 -6.35 -7.60
CA SER A 15 -11.12 -6.46 -7.18
C SER A 15 -11.36 -7.59 -6.17
N ARG A 16 -10.33 -8.36 -5.80
CA ARG A 16 -10.46 -9.48 -4.87
C ARG A 16 -10.28 -8.99 -3.43
N LYS A 17 -11.07 -9.56 -2.52
CA LYS A 17 -10.90 -9.33 -1.08
C LYS A 17 -9.57 -9.93 -0.62
N ALA A 18 -8.80 -9.15 0.12
CA ALA A 18 -7.52 -9.59 0.67
C ALA A 18 -7.69 -10.68 1.74
N SER A 19 -6.74 -11.62 1.82
CA SER A 19 -6.67 -12.66 2.83
C SER A 19 -5.99 -12.16 4.10
N GLN A 20 -6.44 -12.66 5.26
CA GLN A 20 -5.83 -12.33 6.55
C GLN A 20 -4.45 -12.99 6.68
N ILE A 21 -3.46 -12.24 7.14
CA ILE A 21 -2.13 -12.75 7.48
C ILE A 21 -2.20 -13.37 8.88
N VAL A 22 -2.01 -14.68 8.99
CA VAL A 22 -2.07 -15.40 10.28
C VAL A 22 -0.71 -15.43 10.97
N GLU A 23 0.37 -15.43 10.20
CA GLU A 23 1.74 -15.51 10.71
C GLU A 23 2.64 -14.51 9.97
N ILE A 24 3.45 -13.75 10.72
CA ILE A 24 4.39 -12.77 10.17
C ILE A 24 5.77 -13.42 10.05
N GLY A 25 5.89 -14.31 9.06
CA GLY A 25 7.16 -14.95 8.68
C GLY A 25 8.01 -14.10 7.75
N ASP A 26 9.16 -14.64 7.35
CA ASP A 26 10.14 -13.95 6.50
C ASP A 26 9.54 -13.53 5.15
N GLN A 27 8.67 -14.34 4.56
CA GLN A 27 8.00 -14.02 3.30
C GLN A 27 7.19 -12.70 3.37
N ILE A 28 6.47 -12.47 4.47
CA ILE A 28 5.70 -11.24 4.66
C ILE A 28 6.61 -10.05 4.90
N ARG A 29 7.72 -10.25 5.62
CA ARG A 29 8.73 -9.20 5.87
C ARG A 29 9.43 -8.79 4.58
N ASP A 30 9.82 -9.75 3.76
CA ASP A 30 10.47 -9.53 2.47
C ASP A 30 9.53 -8.85 1.48
N LEU A 31 8.26 -9.26 1.45
CA LEU A 31 7.22 -8.61 0.66
C LEU A 31 7.05 -7.15 1.08
N ALA A 32 6.87 -6.89 2.39
CA ALA A 32 6.73 -5.53 2.90
C ALA A 32 7.97 -4.67 2.57
N ALA A 33 9.18 -5.20 2.75
CA ALA A 33 10.42 -4.49 2.41
C ALA A 33 10.49 -4.15 0.90
N SER A 34 10.14 -5.10 0.04
CA SER A 34 10.11 -4.90 -1.42
C SER A 34 9.04 -3.88 -1.84
N MET A 35 7.88 -3.88 -1.17
CA MET A 35 6.82 -2.89 -1.38
C MET A 35 7.27 -1.48 -0.97
N VAL A 36 8.00 -1.34 0.15
CA VAL A 36 8.57 -0.06 0.59
C VAL A 36 9.59 0.46 -0.42
N GLU A 37 10.49 -0.39 -0.91
CA GLU A 37 11.47 -0.03 -1.93
C GLU A 37 10.78 0.47 -3.21
N LEU A 38 9.77 -0.27 -3.70
CA LEU A 38 9.00 0.13 -4.86
C LEU A 38 8.27 1.46 -4.64
N MET A 39 7.62 1.65 -3.48
CA MET A 39 6.94 2.90 -3.12
C MET A 39 7.90 4.08 -3.20
N TYR A 40 9.07 4.00 -2.58
CA TYR A 40 10.04 5.09 -2.59
C TYR A 40 10.69 5.35 -3.96
N SER A 41 10.85 4.31 -4.78
CA SER A 41 11.35 4.47 -6.16
C SER A 41 10.31 5.06 -7.12
N SER A 42 9.03 5.06 -6.74
CA SER A 42 7.91 5.46 -7.60
C SER A 42 7.54 6.94 -7.40
N PRO A 43 7.70 7.81 -8.42
CA PRO A 43 7.43 9.23 -8.27
C PRO A 43 5.99 9.54 -7.84
N GLY A 44 5.83 10.28 -6.73
CA GLY A 44 4.52 10.70 -6.23
C GLY A 44 3.71 9.59 -5.53
N CYS A 45 4.23 8.36 -5.46
CA CYS A 45 3.61 7.30 -4.68
C CYS A 45 3.84 7.57 -3.19
N VAL A 46 2.76 7.50 -2.41
CA VAL A 46 2.78 7.66 -0.94
C VAL A 46 2.21 6.44 -0.21
N GLY A 47 1.75 5.44 -0.95
CA GLY A 47 1.21 4.20 -0.40
C GLY A 47 0.99 3.15 -1.47
N LEU A 48 1.15 1.89 -1.07
CA LEU A 48 1.08 0.72 -1.96
C LEU A 48 0.48 -0.47 -1.20
N ALA A 49 -0.56 -1.07 -1.77
CA ALA A 49 -1.19 -2.29 -1.24
C ALA A 49 -0.65 -3.55 -1.93
N ALA A 50 -0.65 -4.69 -1.23
CA ALA A 50 -0.08 -5.94 -1.73
C ALA A 50 -0.73 -6.40 -3.05
N ASN A 51 -2.03 -6.19 -3.23
CA ASN A 51 -2.74 -6.58 -4.46
C ASN A 51 -2.26 -5.79 -5.69
N GLN A 52 -1.72 -4.59 -5.50
CA GLN A 52 -1.13 -3.80 -6.57
C GLN A 52 0.18 -4.40 -7.08
N VAL A 53 0.79 -5.34 -6.35
CA VAL A 53 2.02 -6.05 -6.74
C VAL A 53 1.78 -7.56 -6.91
N GLY A 54 0.52 -7.98 -7.11
CA GLY A 54 0.17 -9.37 -7.38
C GLY A 54 -0.01 -10.25 -6.14
N HIS A 55 -0.03 -9.66 -4.95
CA HIS A 55 -0.12 -10.35 -3.67
C HIS A 55 -1.51 -10.17 -3.01
N GLY A 56 -2.15 -11.26 -2.59
CA GLY A 56 -3.54 -11.25 -2.11
C GLY A 56 -3.72 -10.94 -0.62
N GLU A 57 -2.64 -10.65 0.09
CA GLU A 57 -2.62 -10.52 1.55
C GLU A 57 -3.09 -9.13 2.02
N SER A 58 -3.68 -9.07 3.21
CA SER A 58 -4.09 -7.81 3.87
C SER A 58 -2.86 -7.08 4.43
N LEU A 59 -2.10 -6.48 3.51
CA LEU A 59 -0.87 -5.75 3.77
C LEU A 59 -0.84 -4.49 2.90
N PHE A 60 -0.48 -3.36 3.49
CA PHE A 60 -0.08 -2.17 2.74
C PHE A 60 1.03 -1.41 3.45
N VAL A 61 1.74 -0.60 2.68
CA VAL A 61 2.78 0.32 3.14
C VAL A 61 2.38 1.75 2.79
N LEU A 62 2.74 2.71 3.63
CA LEU A 62 2.51 4.13 3.37
C LEU A 62 3.63 4.99 3.97
N ASP A 63 3.94 6.10 3.30
CA ASP A 63 4.73 7.18 3.87
C ASP A 63 4.35 8.50 3.19
N VAL A 64 3.72 9.39 3.95
CA VAL A 64 3.28 10.70 3.45
C VAL A 64 4.26 11.83 3.81
N SER A 65 5.39 11.53 4.45
CA SER A 65 6.28 12.52 5.06
C SER A 65 6.89 13.50 4.04
N SER A 66 7.07 13.07 2.80
CA SER A 66 7.63 13.89 1.71
C SER A 66 6.56 14.63 0.89
N HIS A 67 5.27 14.40 1.15
CA HIS A 67 4.19 14.95 0.35
C HIS A 67 3.92 16.42 0.73
N LYS A 68 3.83 17.30 -0.27
CA LYS A 68 3.78 18.78 -0.07
C LYS A 68 2.60 19.28 0.77
N LYS A 69 1.52 18.49 0.85
CA LYS A 69 0.31 18.83 1.62
C LYS A 69 0.30 18.25 3.04
N THR A 70 1.32 17.47 3.40
CA THR A 70 1.37 16.80 4.70
C THR A 70 1.65 17.81 5.80
N THR A 71 0.75 17.88 6.79
CA THR A 71 0.89 18.74 7.98
C THR A 71 1.42 17.96 9.17
N THR A 72 1.11 16.66 9.26
CA THR A 72 1.58 15.73 10.28
C THR A 72 1.85 14.36 9.65
N SER A 73 2.84 13.63 10.15
CA SER A 73 3.19 12.29 9.66
C SER A 73 3.80 11.45 10.78
N HIS A 74 3.60 10.14 10.72
CA HIS A 74 4.26 9.15 11.58
C HIS A 74 5.47 8.47 10.90
N GLY A 75 5.88 8.97 9.72
CA GLY A 75 6.91 8.32 8.90
C GLY A 75 6.36 7.15 8.10
N LEU A 76 7.25 6.20 7.79
CA LEU A 76 6.90 4.92 7.18
C LEU A 76 6.00 4.10 8.11
N VAL A 77 4.85 3.67 7.59
CA VAL A 77 3.96 2.73 8.27
C VAL A 77 3.75 1.51 7.40
N VAL A 78 3.85 0.34 8.02
CA VAL A 78 3.54 -0.97 7.42
C VAL A 78 2.39 -1.57 8.21
N MET A 79 1.24 -1.76 7.56
CA MET A 79 0.01 -2.21 8.21
C MET A 79 -0.38 -3.61 7.72
N LEU A 80 -0.65 -4.51 8.66
CA LEU A 80 -1.11 -5.87 8.41
C LEU A 80 -2.46 -6.07 9.10
N ASN A 81 -3.42 -6.67 8.39
CA ASN A 81 -4.79 -6.90 8.87
C ASN A 81 -5.43 -5.68 9.58
N PRO A 82 -5.35 -4.45 9.04
CA PRO A 82 -5.87 -3.28 9.72
C PRO A 82 -7.39 -3.30 9.79
N GLU A 83 -7.93 -2.81 10.90
CA GLU A 83 -9.37 -2.66 11.12
C GLU A 83 -9.71 -1.19 11.41
N LEU A 84 -10.80 -0.72 10.79
CA LEU A 84 -11.35 0.60 11.07
C LEU A 84 -12.20 0.54 12.35
N ILE A 85 -11.71 1.14 13.43
CA ILE A 85 -12.40 1.18 14.73
C ILE A 85 -13.29 2.42 14.91
N HIS A 86 -13.00 3.50 14.17
CA HIS A 86 -13.70 4.77 14.23
C HIS A 86 -13.56 5.52 12.91
N VAL A 87 -14.60 6.24 12.53
CA VAL A 87 -14.62 7.12 11.35
C VAL A 87 -15.32 8.41 11.77
N SER A 88 -14.69 9.54 11.48
CA SER A 88 -15.29 10.86 11.62
C SER A 88 -15.01 11.66 10.35
N ASP A 89 -15.91 12.61 10.08
CA ASP A 89 -15.80 13.60 9.01
C ASP A 89 -15.82 13.01 7.59
N LEU A 90 -16.13 13.85 6.62
CA LEU A 90 -16.10 13.51 5.21
C LEU A 90 -15.49 14.68 4.44
N GLU A 91 -14.44 14.40 3.68
CA GLU A 91 -13.76 15.38 2.86
C GLU A 91 -13.67 14.90 1.42
N THR A 92 -13.80 15.84 0.48
CA THR A 92 -13.59 15.56 -0.95
C THR A 92 -12.15 15.89 -1.31
N MET A 93 -11.42 14.91 -1.84
CA MET A 93 -10.03 15.07 -2.24
C MET A 93 -9.78 14.48 -3.64
N ARG A 94 -8.78 15.04 -4.34
CA ARG A 94 -8.23 14.43 -5.55
C ARG A 94 -7.17 13.41 -5.16
N GLU A 95 -7.38 12.18 -5.60
CA GLU A 95 -6.46 11.06 -5.38
C GLU A 95 -5.79 10.62 -6.68
N GLY A 96 -4.76 9.78 -6.54
CA GLY A 96 -4.10 9.06 -7.62
C GLY A 96 -3.73 7.66 -7.15
N CYS A 97 -3.64 6.71 -8.07
CA CYS A 97 -3.34 5.32 -7.76
C CYS A 97 -2.40 4.74 -8.82
N MET A 98 -1.33 4.05 -8.41
CA MET A 98 -0.40 3.44 -9.36
C MET A 98 -1.06 2.40 -10.28
N SER A 99 -2.16 1.78 -9.85
CA SER A 99 -2.92 0.82 -10.65
C SER A 99 -3.91 1.46 -11.63
N VAL A 100 -4.06 2.80 -11.59
CA VAL A 100 -4.90 3.60 -12.47
C VAL A 100 -4.07 4.80 -12.98
N PRO A 101 -3.11 4.56 -13.89
CA PRO A 101 -2.22 5.59 -14.41
C PRO A 101 -2.95 6.68 -15.23
#